data_AF-A0A3C1PMD5-F1
#
_entry.id   AF-A0A3C1PMD5-F1
#
_cell.length_a   1.000
_cell.length_b   1.000
_cell.length_c   1.000
_cell.angle_alpha   90.00
_cell.angle_beta   90.00
_cell.angle_gamma   90.00
#
_symmetry.space_group_name_H-M   'P 1'
#
loop_
_entity.id
_entity.type
_entity.pdbx_description
1 polymer ?
#
loop_
_entity_poly.entity_id
_entity_poly.type
_entity_poly.pdbx_seq_one_letter_code
_entity_poly.pdbx_strand_id
1 'polypeptide(L)'
;MLLFLNKKNIFNVAGFLLLAFYCTISDVQAQNSNSDAQKADDLAGFLSGTIKPGSRYAKFEKSEFYIKHKKEMAAAFGKIKKEDLDPIKNWISTQKISDSKDPETVFYPFSGPDFLYVDVFYPNAKKFIMIGLEELGTVPDVSNLSDESVAGYLENVRYSLRYINKVGYFITKQMTEDFKNINFDGATQLLLYYIGKQGYTITDLKLIYINDLGVAIPGTRPAKRTVQGIKIDFKKENEATKNIFYFSFNLSDENFKQKPEFFTFVSNFGNKVAYIKSASYLMHSDEFSTCRNIMLRQCTKILQDDSGIPYRFFKKNNFETALYGTYTKTTKDFTYGFQQDLKDAVAESDYYNTLDFRLGYNEWNNETVLMYAIKGNKPIAYTEPKNKTNEVRFRVQILTSNAELSVKNQVFENLADVMKYTENGAFKYTLGNEKTPEACEKHKSAAMAAGFKGYFTVAFNHEVRISMDEALRLIGR
;
A
#
# COMPACT_ATOMS: atom_id res chain seq x y z
N MET A 1 -50.12 -46.67 3.63
CA MET A 1 -50.96 -46.19 2.52
C MET A 1 -50.11 -45.23 1.70
N LEU A 2 -49.52 -45.71 0.59
CA LEU A 2 -48.92 -44.86 -0.44
C LEU A 2 -49.97 -43.87 -0.93
N LEU A 3 -49.60 -42.60 -1.15
CA LEU A 3 -50.09 -41.78 -2.28
C LEU A 3 -49.28 -40.48 -2.41
N PHE A 4 -48.45 -40.46 -3.46
CA PHE A 4 -48.13 -39.36 -4.37
C PHE A 4 -48.02 -37.92 -3.83
N LEU A 5 -46.78 -37.46 -3.63
CA LEU A 5 -46.41 -36.06 -3.85
C LEU A 5 -45.38 -35.98 -4.99
N ASN A 6 -45.70 -35.13 -5.94
CA ASN A 6 -45.15 -35.01 -7.28
C ASN A 6 -43.71 -34.43 -7.25
N LYS A 7 -42.74 -35.13 -7.85
CA LYS A 7 -41.30 -34.75 -7.91
C LYS A 7 -41.02 -33.36 -8.52
N LYS A 8 -41.99 -32.73 -9.19
CA LYS A 8 -41.84 -31.39 -9.78
C LYS A 8 -41.91 -30.22 -8.78
N ASN A 9 -42.41 -30.40 -7.55
CA ASN A 9 -42.47 -29.32 -6.56
C ASN A 9 -41.25 -29.24 -5.63
N ILE A 10 -40.45 -30.30 -5.52
CA ILE A 10 -39.29 -30.36 -4.62
C ILE A 10 -38.13 -29.49 -5.14
N PHE A 11 -37.97 -29.37 -6.47
CA PHE A 11 -36.93 -28.52 -7.07
C PHE A 11 -37.22 -27.02 -6.93
N ASN A 12 -38.48 -26.59 -6.99
CA ASN A 12 -38.84 -25.19 -6.79
C ASN A 12 -38.73 -24.76 -5.33
N VAL A 13 -39.09 -25.62 -4.37
CA VAL A 13 -38.99 -25.29 -2.93
C VAL A 13 -37.53 -25.27 -2.46
N ALA A 14 -36.68 -26.17 -2.97
CA ALA A 14 -35.25 -26.16 -2.68
C ALA A 14 -34.53 -24.94 -3.28
N GLY A 15 -34.91 -24.52 -4.50
CA GLY A 15 -34.40 -23.30 -5.13
C GLY A 15 -34.81 -22.03 -4.39
N PHE A 16 -36.07 -21.94 -3.92
CA PHE A 16 -36.55 -20.81 -3.11
C PHE A 16 -35.92 -20.76 -1.72
N LEU A 17 -35.69 -21.91 -1.06
CA LEU A 17 -35.00 -21.96 0.23
C LEU A 17 -33.52 -21.57 0.10
N LEU A 18 -32.83 -21.98 -0.97
CA LEU A 18 -31.44 -21.56 -1.24
C LEU A 18 -31.34 -20.06 -1.57
N LEU A 19 -32.27 -19.52 -2.37
CA LEU A 19 -32.32 -18.08 -2.67
C LEU A 19 -32.63 -17.25 -1.42
N ALA A 20 -33.58 -17.70 -0.58
CA ALA A 20 -33.92 -17.05 0.68
C ALA A 20 -32.76 -17.12 1.67
N PHE A 21 -32.05 -18.25 1.78
CA PHE A 21 -30.83 -18.36 2.59
C PHE A 21 -29.72 -17.43 2.09
N TYR A 22 -29.45 -17.39 0.78
CA TYR A 22 -28.47 -16.46 0.21
C TYR A 22 -28.85 -14.99 0.41
N CYS A 23 -30.14 -14.63 0.27
CA CYS A 23 -30.62 -13.28 0.52
C CYS A 23 -30.46 -12.92 2.00
N THR A 24 -30.87 -13.79 2.93
CA THR A 24 -30.69 -13.55 4.37
C THR A 24 -29.22 -13.46 4.82
N ILE A 25 -28.32 -14.27 4.24
CA ILE A 25 -26.88 -14.18 4.53
C ILE A 25 -26.29 -12.86 3.98
N SER A 26 -26.71 -12.46 2.79
CA SER A 26 -26.29 -11.19 2.17
C SER A 26 -26.81 -9.99 2.95
N ASP A 27 -28.06 -10.04 3.42
CA ASP A 27 -28.70 -8.99 4.23
C ASP A 27 -28.08 -8.91 5.63
N VAL A 28 -27.76 -10.05 6.27
CA VAL A 28 -27.05 -10.08 7.55
C VAL A 28 -25.60 -9.57 7.41
N GLN A 29 -24.90 -9.93 6.34
CA GLN A 29 -23.56 -9.38 6.05
C GLN A 29 -23.61 -7.87 5.75
N ALA A 30 -24.61 -7.41 5.01
CA ALA A 30 -24.82 -5.99 4.72
C ALA A 30 -25.18 -5.19 6.00
N GLN A 31 -26.07 -5.71 6.85
CA GLN A 31 -26.42 -5.10 8.14
C GLN A 31 -25.24 -5.07 9.12
N ASN A 32 -24.44 -6.15 9.19
CA ASN A 32 -23.23 -6.17 10.03
C ASN A 32 -22.14 -5.21 9.50
N SER A 33 -21.94 -5.12 8.17
CA SER A 33 -21.01 -4.15 7.59
C SER A 33 -21.43 -2.70 7.84
N ASN A 34 -22.75 -2.42 7.86
CA ASN A 34 -23.28 -1.10 8.18
C ASN A 34 -23.08 -0.76 9.67
N SER A 35 -23.14 -1.76 10.57
CA SER A 35 -22.83 -1.58 11.99
C SER A 35 -21.36 -1.25 12.26
N ASP A 36 -20.43 -1.94 11.60
CA ASP A 36 -18.99 -1.72 11.81
C ASP A 36 -18.49 -0.43 11.16
N ALA A 37 -19.04 -0.06 9.99
CA ALA A 37 -18.81 1.25 9.39
C ALA A 37 -19.28 2.38 10.33
N GLN A 38 -20.48 2.27 10.91
CA GLN A 38 -21.00 3.25 11.85
C GLN A 38 -20.16 3.33 13.14
N LYS A 39 -19.69 2.19 13.68
CA LYS A 39 -18.76 2.17 14.82
C LYS A 39 -17.48 2.94 14.51
N ALA A 40 -16.89 2.68 13.34
CA ALA A 40 -15.67 3.33 12.90
C ALA A 40 -15.87 4.83 12.69
N ASP A 41 -16.98 5.24 12.07
CA ASP A 41 -17.32 6.65 11.85
C ASP A 41 -17.64 7.40 13.16
N ASP A 42 -18.37 6.75 14.08
CA ASP A 42 -18.60 7.26 15.44
C ASP A 42 -17.27 7.50 16.17
N LEU A 43 -16.37 6.51 16.14
CA LEU A 43 -15.07 6.62 16.78
C LEU A 43 -14.21 7.69 16.11
N ALA A 44 -14.18 7.77 14.78
CA ALA A 44 -13.46 8.81 14.05
C ALA A 44 -13.91 10.21 14.48
N GLY A 45 -15.23 10.44 14.52
CA GLY A 45 -15.81 11.71 15.00
C GLY A 45 -15.46 11.99 16.47
N PHE A 46 -15.48 10.97 17.33
CA PHE A 46 -15.07 11.11 18.72
C PHE A 46 -13.60 11.49 18.88
N LEU A 47 -12.69 10.82 18.17
CA LEU A 47 -11.25 11.09 18.22
C LEU A 47 -10.87 12.43 17.60
N SER A 48 -11.56 12.86 16.53
CA SER A 48 -11.25 14.12 15.82
C SER A 48 -11.84 15.36 16.49
N GLY A 49 -12.72 15.18 17.48
CA GLY A 49 -13.45 16.24 18.15
C GLY A 49 -14.71 16.72 17.41
N THR A 50 -15.27 15.89 16.53
CA THR A 50 -16.42 16.19 15.67
C THR A 50 -17.49 15.09 15.77
N ILE A 51 -17.95 14.79 16.99
CA ILE A 51 -19.05 13.82 17.21
C ILE A 51 -20.26 14.23 16.35
N LYS A 52 -20.81 13.26 15.62
CA LYS A 52 -22.02 13.45 14.80
C LYS A 52 -23.28 13.24 15.64
N PRO A 53 -24.40 13.90 15.30
CA PRO A 53 -25.70 13.61 15.90
C PRO A 53 -26.06 12.13 15.79
N GLY A 54 -26.60 11.54 16.87
CA GLY A 54 -26.94 10.12 16.92
C GLY A 54 -25.76 9.17 17.18
N SER A 55 -24.53 9.68 17.25
CA SER A 55 -23.36 8.88 17.60
C SER A 55 -23.47 8.31 19.02
N ARG A 56 -22.95 7.10 19.24
CA ARG A 56 -22.85 6.48 20.57
C ARG A 56 -22.08 7.32 21.60
N TYR A 57 -21.21 8.22 21.13
CA TYR A 57 -20.39 9.08 21.97
C TYR A 57 -21.07 10.43 22.31
N ALA A 58 -22.27 10.71 21.78
CA ALA A 58 -22.97 11.99 21.96
C ALA A 58 -23.19 12.38 23.43
N LYS A 59 -23.30 11.40 24.34
CA LYS A 59 -23.43 11.65 25.79
C LYS A 59 -22.21 12.35 26.39
N PHE A 60 -21.04 12.23 25.79
CA PHE A 60 -19.80 12.84 26.28
C PHE A 60 -19.57 14.26 25.77
N GLU A 61 -20.39 14.76 24.84
CA GLU A 61 -20.19 16.06 24.17
C GLU A 61 -20.02 17.24 25.14
N LYS A 62 -20.70 17.16 26.30
CA LYS A 62 -20.71 18.17 27.36
C LYS A 62 -19.78 17.86 28.54
N SER A 63 -19.10 16.71 28.54
CA SER A 63 -18.20 16.33 29.62
C SER A 63 -16.94 17.20 29.62
N GLU A 64 -16.40 17.48 30.80
CA GLU A 64 -15.19 18.31 30.94
C GLU A 64 -13.98 17.69 30.21
N PHE A 65 -13.81 16.36 30.33
CA PHE A 65 -12.70 15.66 29.69
C PHE A 65 -12.75 15.76 28.16
N TYR A 66 -13.95 15.71 27.57
CA TYR A 66 -14.10 15.78 26.12
C TYR A 66 -14.00 17.21 25.60
N ILE A 67 -14.50 18.21 26.35
CA ILE A 67 -14.28 19.63 26.03
C ILE A 67 -12.77 19.93 26.03
N LYS A 68 -12.01 19.43 27.02
CA LYS A 68 -10.55 19.52 27.06
C LYS A 68 -9.92 18.85 25.84
N HIS A 69 -10.32 17.62 25.53
CA HIS A 69 -9.81 16.89 24.37
C HIS A 69 -10.02 17.66 23.06
N LYS A 70 -11.24 18.15 22.78
CA LYS A 70 -11.55 18.95 21.59
C LYS A 70 -10.64 20.17 21.48
N LYS A 71 -10.46 20.91 22.58
CA LYS A 71 -9.63 22.12 22.62
C LYS A 71 -8.16 21.81 22.30
N GLU A 72 -7.59 20.81 22.95
CA GLU A 72 -6.18 20.43 22.76
C GLU A 72 -5.92 19.90 21.34
N MET A 73 -6.81 19.06 20.82
CA MET A 73 -6.70 18.54 19.45
C MET A 73 -6.90 19.61 18.39
N ALA A 74 -7.83 20.55 18.60
CA ALA A 74 -8.00 21.69 17.70
C ALA A 74 -6.78 22.60 17.69
N ALA A 75 -6.19 22.88 18.85
CA ALA A 75 -4.97 23.69 18.94
C ALA A 75 -3.78 23.01 18.25
N ALA A 76 -3.55 21.72 18.52
CA ALA A 76 -2.47 20.95 17.90
C ALA A 76 -2.63 20.89 16.37
N PHE A 77 -3.83 20.58 15.87
CA PHE A 77 -4.08 20.54 14.44
C PHE A 77 -4.01 21.92 13.78
N GLY A 78 -4.48 22.97 14.44
CA GLY A 78 -4.40 24.35 13.94
C GLY A 78 -2.96 24.80 13.73
N LYS A 79 -2.04 24.35 14.60
CA LYS A 79 -0.61 24.58 14.44
C LYS A 79 -0.05 23.89 13.19
N ILE A 80 -0.23 22.57 13.06
CA ILE A 80 0.24 21.79 11.89
C ILE A 80 -0.35 22.34 10.60
N LYS A 81 -1.64 22.68 10.61
CA LYS A 81 -2.31 23.23 9.42
C LYS A 81 -1.62 24.51 8.95
N LYS A 82 -1.29 25.42 9.88
CA LYS A 82 -0.64 26.69 9.58
C LYS A 82 0.83 26.54 9.17
N GLU A 83 1.56 25.70 9.89
CA GLU A 83 3.03 25.57 9.73
C GLU A 83 3.42 24.63 8.58
N ASP A 84 2.60 23.61 8.30
CA ASP A 84 2.92 22.60 7.29
C ASP A 84 1.84 22.48 6.21
N LEU A 85 0.59 22.16 6.56
CA LEU A 85 -0.38 21.69 5.55
C LEU A 85 -0.78 22.80 4.55
N ASP A 86 -0.99 24.03 5.02
CA ASP A 86 -1.35 25.14 4.15
C ASP A 86 -0.17 25.54 3.24
N PRO A 87 1.07 25.71 3.74
CA PRO A 87 2.27 25.85 2.89
C PRO A 87 2.46 24.72 1.87
N ILE A 88 2.30 23.46 2.29
CA ILE A 88 2.41 22.29 1.40
C ILE A 88 1.37 22.36 0.28
N LYS A 89 0.10 22.69 0.59
CA LYS A 89 -0.95 22.85 -0.43
C LYS A 89 -0.60 23.93 -1.44
N ASN A 90 -0.08 25.07 -0.96
CA ASN A 90 0.36 26.15 -1.82
C ASN A 90 1.52 25.72 -2.71
N TRP A 91 2.51 25.02 -2.15
CA TRP A 91 3.66 24.49 -2.88
C TRP A 91 3.25 23.47 -3.96
N ILE A 92 2.38 22.51 -3.65
CA ILE A 92 1.87 21.52 -4.60
C ILE A 92 1.19 22.19 -5.79
N SER A 93 0.33 23.17 -5.52
CA SER A 93 -0.39 23.93 -6.55
C SER A 93 0.59 24.72 -7.44
N THR A 94 1.56 25.39 -6.82
CA THR A 94 2.55 26.23 -7.51
C THR A 94 3.50 25.41 -8.38
N GLN A 95 4.00 24.30 -7.85
CA GLN A 95 4.98 23.43 -8.51
C GLN A 95 4.33 22.32 -9.37
N LYS A 96 2.99 22.21 -9.35
CA LYS A 96 2.21 21.19 -10.09
C LYS A 96 2.69 19.77 -9.80
N ILE A 97 2.93 19.49 -8.52
CA ILE A 97 3.46 18.20 -8.06
C ILE A 97 2.44 17.09 -8.28
N SER A 98 1.17 17.37 -7.95
CA SER A 98 0.05 16.48 -8.21
C SER A 98 -1.07 17.17 -8.96
N ASP A 99 -1.69 16.50 -9.92
CA ASP A 99 -2.84 17.01 -10.66
C ASP A 99 -3.89 15.91 -10.92
N SER A 100 -4.95 16.25 -11.66
CA SER A 100 -6.05 15.30 -11.96
C SER A 100 -5.69 14.24 -13.00
N LYS A 101 -4.53 14.34 -13.66
CA LYS A 101 -4.02 13.35 -14.62
C LYS A 101 -3.15 12.29 -13.95
N ASP A 102 -2.80 12.49 -12.68
CA ASP A 102 -2.06 11.49 -11.94
C ASP A 102 -2.85 10.19 -11.83
N PRO A 103 -2.13 9.05 -11.75
CA PRO A 103 -2.72 7.83 -11.27
C PRO A 103 -3.56 8.02 -10.00
N GLU A 104 -4.74 7.40 -9.98
CA GLU A 104 -5.62 7.46 -8.82
C GLU A 104 -5.08 6.69 -7.61
N THR A 105 -3.96 5.95 -7.77
CA THR A 105 -3.33 5.11 -6.74
C THR A 105 -1.99 5.69 -6.30
N VAL A 106 -1.86 5.92 -4.99
CA VAL A 106 -0.62 6.32 -4.32
C VAL A 106 -0.08 5.12 -3.55
N PHE A 107 1.19 4.77 -3.79
CA PHE A 107 1.93 3.82 -2.98
C PHE A 107 2.82 4.55 -1.99
N TYR A 108 2.58 4.31 -0.70
CA TYR A 108 3.28 4.94 0.40
C TYR A 108 3.92 3.85 1.28
N PRO A 109 5.09 3.32 0.88
CA PRO A 109 5.81 2.36 1.70
C PRO A 109 6.37 3.06 2.94
N PHE A 110 6.46 2.34 4.06
CA PHE A 110 6.97 2.87 5.33
C PHE A 110 6.16 4.07 5.86
N SER A 111 4.88 4.15 5.52
CA SER A 111 4.00 5.27 5.86
C SER A 111 3.64 5.33 7.35
N GLY A 112 3.60 4.18 8.02
CA GLY A 112 2.81 4.04 9.24
C GLY A 112 1.36 4.51 9.02
N PRO A 113 0.67 5.02 10.05
CA PRO A 113 -0.69 5.55 9.92
C PRO A 113 -0.75 7.01 9.44
N ASP A 114 0.25 7.50 8.69
CA ASP A 114 0.33 8.87 8.21
C ASP A 114 -0.58 9.13 6.98
N PHE A 115 -1.88 9.15 7.19
CA PHE A 115 -2.84 9.51 6.14
C PHE A 115 -2.85 11.02 5.86
N LEU A 116 -2.57 11.83 6.88
CA LEU A 116 -2.71 13.29 6.80
C LEU A 116 -1.86 13.89 5.67
N TYR A 117 -0.56 13.58 5.62
CA TYR A 117 0.30 14.18 4.62
C TYR A 117 0.03 13.62 3.23
N VAL A 118 -0.24 12.32 3.08
CA VAL A 118 -0.49 11.75 1.75
C VAL A 118 -1.79 12.27 1.12
N ASP A 119 -2.83 12.54 1.92
CA ASP A 119 -4.07 13.18 1.43
C ASP A 119 -3.82 14.65 1.03
N VAL A 120 -2.88 15.33 1.69
CA VAL A 120 -2.49 16.70 1.33
C VAL A 120 -1.61 16.73 0.07
N PHE A 121 -0.65 15.82 -0.07
CA PHE A 121 0.23 15.72 -1.23
C PHE A 121 -0.47 15.21 -2.49
N TYR A 122 -1.48 14.35 -2.35
CA TYR A 122 -2.21 13.74 -3.45
C TYR A 122 -3.73 13.83 -3.23
N PRO A 123 -4.31 15.04 -3.21
CA PRO A 123 -5.71 15.25 -2.84
C PRO A 123 -6.71 14.60 -3.81
N ASN A 124 -6.30 14.38 -5.07
CA ASN A 124 -7.11 13.75 -6.10
C ASN A 124 -7.02 12.21 -6.13
N ALA A 125 -6.13 11.61 -5.32
CA ALA A 125 -5.98 10.17 -5.28
C ALA A 125 -7.23 9.52 -4.65
N LYS A 126 -7.63 8.37 -5.21
CA LYS A 126 -8.78 7.58 -4.73
C LYS A 126 -8.36 6.35 -3.95
N LYS A 127 -7.11 5.92 -4.08
CA LYS A 127 -6.58 4.70 -3.48
C LYS A 127 -5.21 4.94 -2.87
N PHE A 128 -5.06 4.59 -1.61
CA PHE A 128 -3.82 4.70 -0.86
C PHE A 128 -3.39 3.32 -0.41
N ILE A 129 -2.19 2.90 -0.82
CA ILE A 129 -1.56 1.66 -0.35
C ILE A 129 -0.49 2.06 0.65
N MET A 130 -0.78 1.86 1.92
CA MET A 130 0.01 2.32 3.07
C MET A 130 0.57 1.10 3.79
N ILE A 131 1.84 1.16 4.19
CA ILE A 131 2.53 0.03 4.80
C ILE A 131 3.34 0.51 5.99
N GLY A 132 3.15 -0.14 7.13
CA GLY A 132 3.89 0.11 8.36
C GLY A 132 4.25 -1.18 9.08
N LEU A 133 4.95 -1.04 10.21
CA LEU A 133 5.26 -2.18 11.12
C LEU A 133 4.28 -2.25 12.28
N GLU A 134 3.40 -1.26 12.41
CA GLU A 134 2.45 -1.19 13.49
C GLU A 134 1.40 -2.29 13.36
N GLU A 135 0.95 -2.81 14.48
CA GLU A 135 -0.21 -3.69 14.50
C GLU A 135 -1.44 -2.94 13.94
N LEU A 136 -2.36 -3.69 13.32
CA LEU A 136 -3.56 -3.09 12.73
C LEU A 136 -4.41 -2.38 13.78
N GLY A 137 -4.48 -2.95 14.99
CA GLY A 137 -5.37 -2.49 16.05
C GLY A 137 -6.85 -2.78 15.76
N THR A 138 -7.70 -2.32 16.66
CA THR A 138 -9.15 -2.54 16.64
C THR A 138 -9.94 -1.23 16.53
N VAL A 139 -11.27 -1.36 16.36
CA VAL A 139 -12.22 -0.25 16.52
C VAL A 139 -12.90 -0.44 17.89
N PRO A 140 -12.35 0.11 18.98
CA PRO A 140 -12.91 -0.10 20.31
C PRO A 140 -14.26 0.61 20.46
N ASP A 141 -15.18 -0.02 21.20
CA ASP A 141 -16.36 0.65 21.72
C ASP A 141 -16.11 1.08 23.17
N VAL A 142 -15.59 2.29 23.34
CA VAL A 142 -15.34 2.86 24.67
C VAL A 142 -16.57 3.55 25.25
N SER A 143 -17.71 3.53 24.56
CA SER A 143 -18.89 4.30 24.96
C SER A 143 -19.49 3.81 26.28
N ASN A 144 -19.30 2.54 26.62
CA ASN A 144 -19.85 1.94 27.84
C ASN A 144 -18.85 1.92 29.02
N LEU A 145 -17.66 2.49 28.86
CA LEU A 145 -16.69 2.60 29.94
C LEU A 145 -17.06 3.74 30.90
N SER A 146 -16.41 3.76 32.08
CA SER A 146 -16.51 4.89 33.01
C SER A 146 -15.92 6.16 32.40
N ASP A 147 -16.42 7.33 32.84
CA ASP A 147 -15.91 8.63 32.40
C ASP A 147 -14.38 8.76 32.59
N GLU A 148 -13.85 8.23 33.70
CA GLU A 148 -12.40 8.17 33.96
C GLU A 148 -11.66 7.33 32.91
N SER A 149 -12.19 6.16 32.55
CA SER A 149 -11.58 5.29 31.53
C SER A 149 -11.62 5.93 30.14
N VAL A 150 -12.71 6.63 29.81
CA VAL A 150 -12.85 7.36 28.54
C VAL A 150 -11.90 8.55 28.50
N ALA A 151 -11.78 9.30 29.60
CA ALA A 151 -10.83 10.40 29.72
C ALA A 151 -9.38 9.91 29.52
N GLY A 152 -9.00 8.80 30.18
CA GLY A 152 -7.68 8.17 30.02
C GLY A 152 -7.44 7.65 28.61
N TYR A 153 -8.44 7.06 27.96
CA TYR A 153 -8.35 6.65 26.56
C TYR A 153 -8.04 7.83 25.64
N LEU A 154 -8.79 8.93 25.75
CA LEU A 154 -8.56 10.14 24.97
C LEU A 154 -7.20 10.77 25.28
N GLU A 155 -6.70 10.65 26.51
CA GLU A 155 -5.36 11.12 26.88
C GLU A 155 -4.27 10.32 26.16
N ASN A 156 -4.40 9.00 26.10
CA ASN A 156 -3.47 8.15 25.35
C ASN A 156 -3.47 8.47 23.85
N VAL A 157 -4.63 8.79 23.27
CA VAL A 157 -4.71 9.26 21.87
C VAL A 157 -3.94 10.56 21.69
N ARG A 158 -4.15 11.55 22.57
CA ARG A 158 -3.41 12.84 22.53
C ARG A 158 -1.91 12.64 22.70
N TYR A 159 -1.53 11.77 23.63
CA TYR A 159 -0.14 11.42 23.87
C TYR A 159 0.47 10.79 22.62
N SER A 160 -0.15 9.78 22.03
CA SER A 160 0.37 9.08 20.84
C SER A 160 0.52 9.99 19.63
N LEU A 161 -0.38 10.98 19.48
CA LEU A 161 -0.32 11.98 18.42
C LEU A 161 0.72 13.09 18.67
N ARG A 162 1.28 13.23 19.88
CA ARG A 162 2.16 14.36 20.25
C ARG A 162 3.39 14.50 19.36
N TYR A 163 3.96 13.38 18.91
CA TYR A 163 5.19 13.39 18.13
C TYR A 163 4.90 13.62 16.66
N ILE A 164 4.05 12.81 16.02
CA ILE A 164 3.67 13.03 14.61
C ILE A 164 3.15 14.46 14.37
N ASN A 165 2.40 15.03 15.33
CA ASN A 165 1.89 16.39 15.24
C ASN A 165 2.91 17.50 15.56
N LYS A 166 4.08 17.15 16.09
CA LYS A 166 5.16 18.09 16.44
C LYS A 166 6.36 17.97 15.50
N VAL A 167 6.64 16.77 14.99
CA VAL A 167 7.87 16.40 14.27
C VAL A 167 7.58 15.74 12.91
N GLY A 168 6.31 15.67 12.48
CA GLY A 168 5.95 15.23 11.13
C GLY A 168 6.22 13.75 10.80
N TYR A 169 6.68 12.91 11.73
CA TYR A 169 6.80 11.45 11.53
C TYR A 169 6.57 10.62 12.80
N PHE A 170 6.34 9.32 12.61
CA PHE A 170 6.17 8.35 13.68
C PHE A 170 7.50 7.70 14.07
N ILE A 171 7.68 7.38 15.35
CA ILE A 171 8.85 6.66 15.87
C ILE A 171 8.42 5.27 16.31
N THR A 172 8.82 4.21 15.61
CA THR A 172 8.38 2.82 15.85
C THR A 172 8.57 2.37 17.29
N LYS A 173 9.72 2.68 17.92
CA LYS A 173 9.96 2.34 19.33
C LYS A 173 8.92 2.96 20.26
N GLN A 174 8.54 4.21 19.99
CA GLN A 174 7.55 4.92 20.78
C GLN A 174 6.15 4.36 20.52
N MET A 175 5.82 4.04 19.27
CA MET A 175 4.53 3.42 18.93
C MET A 175 4.35 2.06 19.59
N THR A 176 5.39 1.24 19.67
CA THR A 176 5.36 -0.04 20.40
C THR A 176 5.07 0.15 21.89
N GLU A 177 5.46 1.28 22.48
CA GLU A 177 5.12 1.61 23.87
C GLU A 177 3.70 2.19 23.99
N ASP A 178 3.33 3.09 23.08
CA ASP A 178 2.03 3.77 23.04
C ASP A 178 0.89 2.75 22.78
N PHE A 179 1.12 1.70 21.98
CA PHE A 179 0.15 0.64 21.66
C PHE A 179 -0.02 -0.46 22.71
N LYS A 180 0.57 -0.33 23.90
CA LYS A 180 0.40 -1.31 25.00
C LYS A 180 -0.95 -1.17 25.73
N ASN A 181 -1.71 -0.12 25.46
CA ASN A 181 -3.03 0.06 26.08
C ASN A 181 -4.08 -0.79 25.35
N ILE A 182 -4.89 -1.56 26.09
CA ILE A 182 -5.88 -2.47 25.53
C ILE A 182 -6.88 -1.82 24.55
N ASN A 183 -7.15 -0.51 24.70
CA ASN A 183 -8.10 0.21 23.85
C ASN A 183 -7.42 1.07 22.77
N PHE A 184 -6.10 1.24 22.81
CA PHE A 184 -5.32 1.95 21.81
C PHE A 184 -4.18 1.04 21.37
N ASP A 185 -4.48 0.17 20.41
CA ASP A 185 -3.74 -1.06 20.13
C ASP A 185 -3.19 -1.15 18.70
N GLY A 186 -3.27 -0.07 17.90
CA GLY A 186 -2.64 -0.06 16.58
C GLY A 186 -2.94 1.14 15.68
N ALA A 187 -2.64 0.96 14.41
CA ALA A 187 -2.69 1.99 13.37
C ALA A 187 -4.13 2.45 13.03
N THR A 188 -5.14 1.57 13.20
CA THR A 188 -6.52 1.86 12.82
C THR A 188 -7.02 3.15 13.49
N GLN A 189 -6.89 3.29 14.80
CA GLN A 189 -7.41 4.45 15.54
C GLN A 189 -6.81 5.77 15.06
N LEU A 190 -5.52 5.77 14.69
CA LEU A 190 -4.84 6.95 14.15
C LEU A 190 -5.31 7.28 12.73
N LEU A 191 -5.52 6.28 11.88
CA LEU A 191 -6.12 6.46 10.56
C LEU A 191 -7.53 7.04 10.67
N LEU A 192 -8.38 6.50 11.56
CA LEU A 192 -9.73 7.02 11.82
C LEU A 192 -9.69 8.47 12.30
N TYR A 193 -8.78 8.81 13.21
CA TYR A 193 -8.57 10.19 13.64
C TYR A 193 -8.27 11.11 12.45
N TYR A 194 -7.30 10.78 11.58
CA TYR A 194 -6.94 11.64 10.46
C TYR A 194 -8.04 11.73 9.39
N ILE A 195 -8.74 10.63 9.09
CA ILE A 195 -9.89 10.61 8.19
C ILE A 195 -10.99 11.55 8.71
N GLY A 196 -11.39 11.39 9.98
CA GLY A 196 -12.38 12.25 10.62
C GLY A 196 -11.92 13.71 10.69
N LYS A 197 -10.64 13.94 10.99
CA LYS A 197 -10.08 15.31 11.11
C LYS A 197 -10.04 16.07 9.80
N GLN A 198 -9.83 15.37 8.68
CA GLN A 198 -9.91 15.92 7.33
C GLN A 198 -11.36 16.12 6.84
N GLY A 199 -12.35 15.77 7.67
CA GLY A 199 -13.78 15.99 7.40
C GLY A 199 -14.42 14.89 6.55
N TYR A 200 -13.80 13.72 6.43
CA TYR A 200 -14.39 12.58 5.73
C TYR A 200 -15.33 11.78 6.66
N THR A 201 -16.31 11.12 6.06
CA THR A 201 -17.17 10.12 6.70
C THR A 201 -16.72 8.73 6.29
N ILE A 202 -16.57 7.83 7.25
CA ILE A 202 -16.25 6.42 6.96
C ILE A 202 -17.52 5.71 6.52
N THR A 203 -17.41 4.96 5.44
CA THR A 203 -18.53 4.24 4.82
C THR A 203 -18.37 2.74 4.89
N ASP A 204 -17.15 2.23 5.07
CA ASP A 204 -16.87 0.81 5.26
C ASP A 204 -15.52 0.63 5.96
N LEU A 205 -15.39 -0.39 6.80
CA LEU A 205 -14.12 -0.81 7.38
C LEU A 205 -14.09 -2.34 7.45
N LYS A 206 -13.07 -2.94 6.83
CA LYS A 206 -12.92 -4.40 6.76
C LYS A 206 -11.50 -4.82 7.08
N LEU A 207 -11.37 -5.85 7.92
CA LEU A 207 -10.15 -6.65 7.93
C LEU A 207 -10.03 -7.36 6.57
N ILE A 208 -8.81 -7.36 6.03
CA ILE A 208 -8.46 -8.00 4.77
C ILE A 208 -7.20 -8.83 4.95
N TYR A 209 -6.99 -9.79 4.07
CA TYR A 209 -5.71 -10.45 3.91
C TYR A 209 -5.36 -10.59 2.43
N ILE A 210 -4.08 -10.75 2.14
CA ILE A 210 -3.63 -11.08 0.80
C ILE A 210 -3.70 -12.60 0.63
N ASN A 211 -4.51 -13.04 -0.32
CA ASN A 211 -4.59 -14.47 -0.68
C ASN A 211 -3.36 -14.90 -1.50
N ASP A 212 -3.25 -16.20 -1.75
CA ASP A 212 -2.09 -16.79 -2.44
C ASP A 212 -1.93 -16.30 -3.91
N LEU A 213 -2.91 -15.54 -4.43
CA LEU A 213 -2.89 -14.93 -5.77
C LEU A 213 -2.48 -13.45 -5.75
N GLY A 214 -2.13 -12.89 -4.60
CA GLY A 214 -1.80 -11.47 -4.46
C GLY A 214 -3.01 -10.54 -4.57
N VAL A 215 -4.19 -11.01 -4.14
CA VAL A 215 -5.42 -10.21 -4.11
C VAL A 215 -5.84 -9.97 -2.67
N ALA A 216 -6.14 -8.72 -2.34
CA ALA A 216 -6.74 -8.35 -1.06
C ALA A 216 -8.21 -8.78 -1.02
N ILE A 217 -8.55 -9.65 -0.08
CA ILE A 217 -9.93 -10.14 0.12
C ILE A 217 -10.37 -9.96 1.58
N PRO A 218 -11.67 -9.75 1.85
CA PRO A 218 -12.19 -9.60 3.21
C PRO A 218 -11.94 -10.84 4.09
N GLY A 219 -11.72 -10.58 5.38
CA GLY A 219 -11.60 -11.61 6.41
C GLY A 219 -10.23 -11.64 7.06
N THR A 220 -10.00 -12.68 7.88
CA THR A 220 -8.73 -12.95 8.56
C THR A 220 -8.24 -14.34 8.20
N ARG A 221 -6.92 -14.51 8.16
CA ARG A 221 -6.24 -15.81 8.00
C ARG A 221 -5.03 -15.81 8.95
N PRO A 222 -4.63 -16.95 9.55
CA PRO A 222 -3.57 -16.96 10.55
C PRO A 222 -2.31 -16.22 10.05
N ALA A 223 -1.84 -15.22 10.81
CA ALA A 223 -0.80 -14.28 10.37
C ALA A 223 0.51 -14.97 9.93
N LYS A 224 0.86 -16.12 10.54
CA LYS A 224 2.00 -16.95 10.10
C LYS A 224 1.92 -17.33 8.62
N ARG A 225 0.72 -17.40 8.04
CA ARG A 225 0.47 -17.85 6.67
C ARG A 225 0.18 -16.72 5.68
N THR A 226 -0.19 -15.52 6.10
CA THR A 226 -0.59 -14.43 5.15
C THR A 226 -0.36 -13.04 5.71
N VAL A 227 -0.14 -12.08 4.81
CA VAL A 227 -0.13 -10.65 5.16
C VAL A 227 -1.55 -10.17 5.45
N GLN A 228 -1.76 -9.65 6.65
CA GLN A 228 -3.04 -9.06 7.07
C GLN A 228 -3.02 -7.54 6.87
N GLY A 229 -4.21 -6.97 6.66
CA GLY A 229 -4.40 -5.54 6.52
C GLY A 229 -5.81 -5.11 6.86
N ILE A 230 -6.07 -3.82 6.68
CA ILE A 230 -7.40 -3.22 6.74
C ILE A 230 -7.68 -2.46 5.46
N LYS A 231 -8.95 -2.45 5.06
CA LYS A 231 -9.50 -1.57 4.04
C LYS A 231 -10.49 -0.62 4.70
N ILE A 232 -10.26 0.69 4.55
CA ILE A 232 -11.17 1.73 5.03
C ILE A 232 -11.68 2.50 3.82
N ASP A 233 -12.99 2.49 3.59
CA ASP A 233 -13.64 3.32 2.57
C ASP A 233 -14.25 4.55 3.24
N PHE A 234 -14.04 5.72 2.65
CA PHE A 234 -14.51 6.99 3.20
C PHE A 234 -14.76 8.01 2.09
N LYS A 235 -15.57 9.02 2.37
CA LYS A 235 -15.90 10.09 1.42
C LYS A 235 -16.31 11.37 2.14
N LYS A 236 -16.19 12.49 1.43
CA LYS A 236 -16.92 13.72 1.75
C LYS A 236 -18.27 13.72 1.05
N GLU A 237 -19.17 14.58 1.50
CA GLU A 237 -20.43 14.80 0.82
C GLU A 237 -20.16 15.26 -0.63
N ASN A 238 -20.82 14.64 -1.60
CA ASN A 238 -20.67 14.93 -3.04
C ASN A 238 -19.26 14.69 -3.64
N GLU A 239 -18.36 14.02 -2.92
CA GLU A 239 -17.06 13.60 -3.46
C GLU A 239 -17.00 12.10 -3.75
N ALA A 240 -16.06 11.69 -4.59
CA ALA A 240 -15.81 10.28 -4.88
C ALA A 240 -15.29 9.55 -3.64
N THR A 241 -15.66 8.27 -3.50
CA THR A 241 -15.12 7.41 -2.44
C THR A 241 -13.61 7.24 -2.60
N LYS A 242 -12.89 7.50 -1.50
CA LYS A 242 -11.47 7.17 -1.32
C LYS A 242 -11.35 5.90 -0.49
N ASN A 243 -10.24 5.19 -0.64
CA ASN A 243 -9.94 4.02 0.17
C ASN A 243 -8.47 3.93 0.56
N ILE A 244 -8.24 3.50 1.81
CA ILE A 244 -6.92 3.15 2.33
C ILE A 244 -6.86 1.63 2.44
N PHE A 245 -5.82 1.05 1.85
CA PHE A 245 -5.34 -0.29 2.13
C PHE A 245 -4.11 -0.15 3.03
N TYR A 246 -4.24 -0.49 4.31
CA TYR A 246 -3.12 -0.46 5.25
C TYR A 246 -2.69 -1.88 5.60
N PHE A 247 -1.39 -2.16 5.52
CA PHE A 247 -0.81 -3.46 5.85
C PHE A 247 0.29 -3.31 6.91
N SER A 248 0.24 -4.19 7.90
CA SER A 248 1.35 -4.40 8.82
C SER A 248 2.32 -5.39 8.19
N PHE A 249 3.40 -4.89 7.59
CA PHE A 249 4.34 -5.73 6.85
C PHE A 249 5.75 -5.14 6.81
N ASN A 250 6.75 -5.99 7.09
CA ASN A 250 8.15 -5.64 6.92
C ASN A 250 8.55 -5.81 5.46
N LEU A 251 8.92 -4.70 4.81
CA LEU A 251 9.26 -4.63 3.39
C LEU A 251 10.68 -5.12 3.04
N SER A 252 11.37 -5.82 3.94
CA SER A 252 12.67 -6.41 3.61
C SER A 252 12.56 -7.47 2.53
N ASP A 253 13.62 -7.61 1.74
CA ASP A 253 13.73 -8.59 0.66
C ASP A 253 13.49 -10.02 1.17
N GLU A 254 13.90 -10.32 2.41
CA GLU A 254 13.66 -11.61 3.04
C GLU A 254 12.16 -11.86 3.31
N ASN A 255 11.43 -10.87 3.81
CA ASN A 255 9.99 -11.00 4.02
C ASN A 255 9.23 -11.09 2.68
N PHE A 256 9.66 -10.37 1.65
CA PHE A 256 9.11 -10.54 0.30
C PHE A 256 9.32 -11.95 -0.25
N LYS A 257 10.46 -12.59 0.01
CA LYS A 257 10.69 -14.00 -0.36
C LYS A 257 9.78 -14.96 0.39
N GLN A 258 9.53 -14.71 1.67
CA GLN A 258 8.66 -15.54 2.51
C GLN A 258 7.17 -15.32 2.21
N LYS A 259 6.80 -14.15 1.68
CA LYS A 259 5.44 -13.71 1.36
C LYS A 259 5.34 -13.18 -0.07
N PRO A 260 5.60 -14.01 -1.10
CA PRO A 260 5.61 -13.58 -2.49
C PRO A 260 4.24 -13.05 -2.95
N GLU A 261 3.14 -13.47 -2.32
CA GLU A 261 1.82 -12.95 -2.60
C GLU A 261 1.70 -11.44 -2.36
N PHE A 262 2.46 -10.90 -1.40
CA PHE A 262 2.47 -9.47 -1.12
C PHE A 262 3.21 -8.69 -2.20
N PHE A 263 4.30 -9.23 -2.74
CA PHE A 263 4.96 -8.69 -3.92
C PHE A 263 3.99 -8.61 -5.10
N THR A 264 3.23 -9.68 -5.35
CA THR A 264 2.21 -9.74 -6.40
C THR A 264 1.13 -8.68 -6.17
N PHE A 265 0.63 -8.55 -4.93
CA PHE A 265 -0.36 -7.53 -4.59
C PHE A 265 0.11 -6.11 -4.92
N VAL A 266 1.29 -5.71 -4.44
CA VAL A 266 1.83 -4.36 -4.70
C VAL A 266 2.09 -4.15 -6.19
N SER A 267 2.53 -5.19 -6.89
CA SER A 267 2.83 -5.15 -8.32
C SER A 267 1.58 -5.09 -9.21
N ASN A 268 0.43 -5.59 -8.74
CA ASN A 268 -0.83 -5.58 -9.49
C ASN A 268 -1.42 -4.17 -9.67
N PHE A 269 -1.04 -3.21 -8.82
CA PHE A 269 -1.35 -1.79 -9.04
C PHE A 269 -0.37 -1.21 -10.07
N GLY A 270 -0.55 -1.55 -11.35
CA GLY A 270 0.17 -0.90 -12.44
C GLY A 270 -0.19 0.59 -12.53
N ASN A 271 0.75 1.42 -13.02
CA ASN A 271 0.57 2.87 -13.18
C ASN A 271 0.13 3.56 -11.87
N LYS A 272 1.08 3.82 -10.98
CA LYS A 272 0.86 4.45 -9.67
C LYS A 272 1.89 5.54 -9.42
N VAL A 273 1.59 6.49 -8.54
CA VAL A 273 2.59 7.42 -7.99
C VAL A 273 3.09 6.87 -6.66
N ALA A 274 4.26 7.31 -6.22
CA ALA A 274 4.73 6.99 -4.88
C ALA A 274 5.06 8.23 -4.06
N TYR A 275 4.79 8.12 -2.78
CA TYR A 275 5.15 9.08 -1.76
C TYR A 275 6.00 8.37 -0.70
N ILE A 276 7.07 9.00 -0.24
CA ILE A 276 7.91 8.48 0.84
C ILE A 276 8.26 9.63 1.77
N LYS A 277 8.23 9.39 3.07
CA LYS A 277 8.67 10.35 4.08
C LYS A 277 9.21 9.59 5.28
N SER A 278 10.35 10.03 5.81
CA SER A 278 10.93 9.48 7.03
C SER A 278 11.07 7.94 7.04
N ALA A 279 11.48 7.33 5.92
CA ALA A 279 11.59 5.88 5.72
C ALA A 279 12.88 5.24 6.27
N SER A 280 13.48 5.86 7.30
CA SER A 280 14.67 5.40 8.03
C SER A 280 15.87 4.98 7.16
N TYR A 281 16.00 5.54 5.94
CA TYR A 281 17.06 5.23 4.99
C TYR A 281 17.12 3.74 4.59
N LEU A 282 16.04 2.97 4.79
CA LEU A 282 16.03 1.52 4.57
C LEU A 282 16.37 1.16 3.12
N MET A 283 15.83 1.93 2.16
CA MET A 283 16.07 1.74 0.74
C MET A 283 17.45 2.24 0.26
N HIS A 284 18.34 2.67 1.16
CA HIS A 284 19.75 2.88 0.82
C HIS A 284 20.54 1.58 0.77
N SER A 285 20.10 0.59 1.56
CA SER A 285 20.67 -0.73 1.70
C SER A 285 20.20 -1.70 0.61
N ASP A 286 20.84 -2.87 0.48
CA ASP A 286 20.41 -3.89 -0.48
C ASP A 286 19.33 -4.82 0.09
N GLU A 287 19.12 -4.80 1.41
CA GLU A 287 18.11 -5.57 2.14
C GLU A 287 16.68 -5.13 1.82
N PHE A 288 16.51 -3.95 1.22
CA PHE A 288 15.21 -3.40 0.79
C PHE A 288 15.18 -3.10 -0.72
N SER A 289 16.03 -3.80 -1.49
CA SER A 289 16.16 -3.56 -2.93
C SER A 289 14.89 -3.90 -3.71
N THR A 290 14.10 -4.88 -3.26
CA THR A 290 12.84 -5.30 -3.89
C THR A 290 11.83 -4.17 -3.90
N CYS A 291 11.57 -3.55 -2.76
CA CYS A 291 10.65 -2.40 -2.65
C CYS A 291 11.13 -1.24 -3.53
N ARG A 292 12.42 -0.87 -3.43
CA ARG A 292 13.05 0.16 -4.25
C ARG A 292 12.85 -0.10 -5.76
N ASN A 293 13.07 -1.33 -6.20
CA ASN A 293 12.98 -1.73 -7.60
C ASN A 293 11.54 -1.82 -8.11
N ILE A 294 10.56 -2.16 -7.27
CA ILE A 294 9.14 -2.05 -7.63
C ILE A 294 8.81 -0.61 -7.98
N MET A 295 9.22 0.34 -7.13
CA MET A 295 8.93 1.76 -7.31
C MET A 295 9.59 2.32 -8.58
N LEU A 296 10.89 2.10 -8.75
CA LEU A 296 11.63 2.60 -9.92
C LEU A 296 11.07 2.02 -11.24
N ARG A 297 10.51 0.80 -11.22
CA ARG A 297 9.92 0.17 -12.40
C ARG A 297 8.49 0.64 -12.67
N GLN A 298 7.64 0.73 -11.66
CA GLN A 298 6.19 0.85 -11.84
C GLN A 298 5.62 2.23 -11.54
N CYS A 299 6.38 3.11 -10.88
CA CYS A 299 5.92 4.45 -10.56
C CYS A 299 6.23 5.44 -11.68
N THR A 300 5.24 6.25 -12.03
CA THR A 300 5.39 7.34 -13.01
C THR A 300 5.96 8.59 -12.36
N LYS A 301 5.64 8.81 -11.09
CA LYS A 301 6.17 9.89 -10.26
C LYS A 301 6.54 9.35 -8.88
N ILE A 302 7.60 9.89 -8.29
CA ILE A 302 8.03 9.60 -6.92
C ILE A 302 8.32 10.94 -6.24
N LEU A 303 7.65 11.22 -5.13
CA LEU A 303 7.95 12.33 -4.24
C LEU A 303 8.50 11.79 -2.92
N GLN A 304 9.67 12.26 -2.50
CA GLN A 304 10.31 11.77 -1.27
C GLN A 304 11.20 12.80 -0.59
N ASP A 305 11.48 12.59 0.70
CA ASP A 305 12.64 13.18 1.38
C ASP A 305 13.93 12.34 1.12
N ASP A 306 15.04 12.75 1.71
CA ASP A 306 16.35 12.09 1.52
C ASP A 306 16.45 10.69 2.14
N SER A 307 15.50 10.34 3.01
CA SER A 307 15.42 9.03 3.66
C SER A 307 14.84 7.93 2.77
N GLY A 308 14.32 8.27 1.59
CA GLY A 308 13.78 7.33 0.61
C GLY A 308 14.84 6.63 -0.23
N ILE A 309 14.62 6.55 -1.55
CA ILE A 309 15.54 5.97 -2.52
C ILE A 309 16.74 6.90 -2.73
N PRO A 310 17.99 6.40 -2.72
CA PRO A 310 19.14 7.28 -2.98
C PRO A 310 19.09 7.96 -4.36
N TYR A 311 19.49 9.24 -4.41
CA TYR A 311 19.46 10.11 -5.59
C TYR A 311 20.09 9.45 -6.83
N ARG A 312 21.25 8.81 -6.66
CA ARG A 312 21.96 8.05 -7.71
C ARG A 312 21.10 7.02 -8.46
N PHE A 313 20.04 6.48 -7.85
CA PHE A 313 19.19 5.48 -8.52
C PHE A 313 18.21 6.11 -9.51
N PHE A 314 17.80 7.36 -9.33
CA PHE A 314 16.87 8.02 -10.25
C PHE A 314 17.49 8.25 -11.63
N LYS A 315 18.73 8.77 -11.65
CA LYS A 315 19.51 8.95 -12.89
C LYS A 315 19.66 7.65 -13.68
N LYS A 316 19.90 6.53 -12.98
CA LYS A 316 20.04 5.20 -13.60
C LYS A 316 18.73 4.63 -14.15
N ASN A 317 17.58 5.14 -13.71
CA ASN A 317 16.26 4.59 -14.03
C ASN A 317 15.39 5.56 -14.85
N ASN A 318 16.02 6.47 -15.59
CA ASN A 318 15.35 7.43 -16.49
C ASN A 318 14.42 8.42 -15.79
N PHE A 319 14.68 8.77 -14.53
CA PHE A 319 13.91 9.80 -13.87
C PHE A 319 14.55 11.15 -14.09
N GLU A 320 13.73 12.12 -14.51
CA GLU A 320 14.04 13.53 -14.42
C GLU A 320 13.69 13.99 -13.00
N THR A 321 14.59 14.70 -12.34
CA THR A 321 14.44 15.07 -10.93
C THR A 321 14.45 16.59 -10.75
N ALA A 322 13.48 17.11 -10.01
CA ALA A 322 13.52 18.43 -9.42
C ALA A 322 13.83 18.31 -7.92
N LEU A 323 14.80 19.08 -7.45
CA LEU A 323 15.33 19.01 -6.07
C LEU A 323 15.04 20.31 -5.35
N TYR A 324 14.28 20.25 -4.27
CA TYR A 324 13.80 21.43 -3.54
C TYR A 324 14.41 21.50 -2.14
N GLY A 325 14.62 22.72 -1.66
CA GLY A 325 15.01 22.97 -0.27
C GLY A 325 16.52 22.93 -0.04
N THR A 326 16.94 22.41 1.11
CA THR A 326 18.33 22.47 1.58
C THR A 326 18.74 21.10 2.12
N TYR A 327 19.94 20.65 1.74
CA TYR A 327 20.51 19.39 2.22
C TYR A 327 22.02 19.52 2.43
N THR A 328 22.44 19.80 3.67
CA THR A 328 23.87 19.94 4.00
C THR A 328 24.39 18.82 4.90
N LYS A 329 23.50 18.16 5.63
CA LYS A 329 23.79 17.09 6.59
C LYS A 329 22.56 16.19 6.80
N THR A 330 22.72 15.09 7.52
CA THR A 330 21.61 14.31 8.09
C THR A 330 21.53 14.52 9.60
N THR A 331 20.52 13.96 10.27
CA THR A 331 20.54 13.86 11.74
C THR A 331 21.62 12.87 12.21
N LYS A 332 22.02 12.98 13.48
CA LYS A 332 23.11 12.17 14.06
C LYS A 332 22.89 10.66 13.91
N ASP A 333 21.64 10.22 14.06
CA ASP A 333 21.26 8.81 13.98
C ASP A 333 21.34 8.25 12.55
N PHE A 334 21.35 9.12 11.53
CA PHE A 334 21.32 8.74 10.12
C PHE A 334 22.54 9.24 9.33
N THR A 335 23.67 9.47 9.99
CA THR A 335 24.92 9.90 9.32
C THR A 335 25.37 8.97 8.18
N TYR A 336 25.08 7.67 8.28
CA TYR A 336 25.35 6.68 7.22
C TYR A 336 24.48 6.88 5.97
N GLY A 337 23.35 7.57 6.09
CA GLY A 337 22.41 7.87 5.00
C GLY A 337 22.76 9.14 4.23
N PHE A 338 23.84 9.83 4.59
CA PHE A 338 24.25 11.07 3.94
C PHE A 338 24.66 10.84 2.48
N GLN A 339 24.15 11.67 1.57
CA GLN A 339 24.34 11.55 0.12
C GLN A 339 25.10 12.76 -0.43
N GLN A 340 26.41 12.63 -0.65
CA GLN A 340 27.22 13.72 -1.17
C GLN A 340 26.73 14.21 -2.55
N ASP A 341 26.34 13.29 -3.42
CA ASP A 341 25.80 13.59 -4.76
C ASP A 341 24.45 14.31 -4.72
N LEU A 342 23.61 14.04 -3.71
CA LEU A 342 22.37 14.78 -3.49
C LEU A 342 22.67 16.20 -2.97
N LYS A 343 23.61 16.36 -2.03
CA LYS A 343 24.00 17.67 -1.50
C LYS A 343 24.46 18.59 -2.62
N ASP A 344 25.37 18.12 -3.45
CA ASP A 344 25.93 18.92 -4.55
C ASP A 344 24.83 19.30 -5.55
N ALA A 345 23.95 18.35 -5.91
CA ALA A 345 22.85 18.62 -6.83
C ALA A 345 21.75 19.55 -6.27
N VAL A 346 21.47 19.50 -4.96
CA VAL A 346 20.54 20.42 -4.31
C VAL A 346 21.12 21.84 -4.28
N ALA A 347 22.42 21.97 -3.99
CA ALA A 347 23.10 23.27 -3.96
C ALA A 347 23.12 23.97 -5.33
N GLU A 348 23.08 23.20 -6.42
CA GLU A 348 23.02 23.70 -7.80
C GLU A 348 21.58 23.89 -8.33
N SER A 349 20.56 23.52 -7.56
CA SER A 349 19.16 23.58 -8.01
C SER A 349 18.60 25.00 -7.98
N ASP A 350 17.80 25.36 -9.00
CA ASP A 350 17.00 26.60 -9.03
C ASP A 350 16.00 26.69 -7.86
N TYR A 351 15.71 25.56 -7.20
CA TYR A 351 14.81 25.47 -6.05
C TYR A 351 15.52 25.39 -4.71
N TYR A 352 16.82 25.72 -4.64
CA TYR A 352 17.57 25.76 -3.39
C TYR A 352 16.91 26.70 -2.36
N ASN A 353 16.71 26.21 -1.14
CA ASN A 353 16.12 26.95 -0.02
C ASN A 353 14.74 27.60 -0.31
N THR A 354 13.94 26.98 -1.18
CA THR A 354 12.61 27.50 -1.58
C THR A 354 11.43 26.94 -0.78
N LEU A 355 11.65 25.91 0.07
CA LEU A 355 10.59 25.30 0.85
C LEU A 355 10.25 26.13 2.10
N ASP A 356 8.97 26.47 2.23
CA ASP A 356 8.39 27.27 3.32
C ASP A 356 7.76 26.41 4.43
N PHE A 357 7.89 25.10 4.34
CA PHE A 357 7.50 24.13 5.37
C PHE A 357 8.68 23.24 5.76
N ARG A 358 8.47 22.40 6.79
CA ARG A 358 9.44 21.39 7.22
C ARG A 358 8.87 19.99 7.06
N LEU A 359 9.74 19.05 6.71
CA LEU A 359 9.36 17.65 6.50
C LEU A 359 10.58 16.73 6.67
N GLY A 360 10.32 15.50 7.11
CA GLY A 360 11.33 14.45 7.17
C GLY A 360 12.24 14.58 8.40
N TYR A 361 13.22 13.68 8.52
CA TYR A 361 14.13 13.68 9.69
C TYR A 361 14.97 14.95 9.81
N ASN A 362 15.24 15.65 8.70
CA ASN A 362 16.17 16.78 8.71
C ASN A 362 15.58 18.09 9.25
N GLU A 363 14.29 18.12 9.58
CA GLU A 363 13.66 19.27 10.25
C GLU A 363 14.40 19.67 11.55
N TRP A 364 15.05 18.71 12.23
CA TRP A 364 15.82 18.92 13.46
C TRP A 364 17.07 19.78 13.23
N ASN A 365 17.53 19.83 11.98
CA ASN A 365 18.61 20.69 11.51
C ASN A 365 18.09 21.99 10.88
N ASN A 366 16.77 22.25 10.95
CA ASN A 366 16.06 23.30 10.21
C ASN A 366 16.28 23.19 8.69
N GLU A 367 16.47 21.97 8.19
CA GLU A 367 16.65 21.65 6.78
C GLU A 367 15.50 20.76 6.30
N THR A 368 15.13 20.88 5.04
CA THR A 368 14.16 20.00 4.40
C THR A 368 14.57 19.90 2.95
N VAL A 369 14.63 18.67 2.46
CA VAL A 369 14.87 18.38 1.05
C VAL A 369 13.74 17.53 0.53
N LEU A 370 13.20 17.93 -0.61
CA LEU A 370 12.24 17.14 -1.35
C LEU A 370 12.78 16.85 -2.74
N MET A 371 12.75 15.57 -3.09
CA MET A 371 13.06 15.09 -4.42
C MET A 371 11.77 14.69 -5.10
N TYR A 372 11.45 15.40 -6.18
CA TYR A 372 10.35 15.08 -7.06
C TYR A 372 10.91 14.50 -8.35
N ALA A 373 10.62 13.23 -8.60
CA ALA A 373 11.14 12.47 -9.72
C ALA A 373 10.01 12.07 -10.66
N ILE A 374 10.13 12.40 -11.94
CA ILE A 374 9.18 12.02 -13.00
C ILE A 374 9.88 11.05 -13.94
N LYS A 375 9.23 9.92 -14.23
CA LYS A 375 9.77 8.93 -15.16
C LYS A 375 9.72 9.48 -16.59
N GLY A 376 10.89 9.60 -17.21
CA GLY A 376 11.03 10.11 -18.57
C GLY A 376 10.44 9.16 -19.62
N ASN A 377 10.04 9.73 -20.77
CA ASN A 377 9.45 9.01 -21.90
C ASN A 377 10.47 8.36 -22.85
N LYS A 378 11.78 8.62 -22.68
CA LYS A 378 12.83 8.06 -23.53
C LYS A 378 13.12 6.60 -23.15
N PRO A 379 13.12 5.63 -24.08
CA PRO A 379 13.58 4.28 -23.80
C PRO A 379 15.07 4.35 -23.41
N ILE A 380 15.42 3.93 -22.20
CA ILE A 380 16.83 3.64 -21.89
C ILE A 380 17.16 2.25 -22.44
N ALA A 381 18.18 2.20 -23.29
CA ALA A 381 18.94 0.99 -23.53
C ALA A 381 19.65 0.64 -22.22
N TYR A 382 19.10 -0.33 -21.50
CA TYR A 382 19.68 -0.81 -20.26
C TYR A 382 21.05 -1.46 -20.56
N THR A 383 22.12 -0.94 -19.95
CA THR A 383 23.37 -1.69 -19.78
C THR A 383 23.50 -2.03 -18.30
N GLU A 384 23.17 -3.29 -17.97
CA GLU A 384 23.35 -3.88 -16.64
C GLU A 384 24.82 -3.72 -16.18
N PRO A 385 25.08 -3.54 -14.88
CA PRO A 385 26.41 -3.73 -14.33
C PRO A 385 26.88 -5.15 -14.65
N LYS A 386 28.01 -5.29 -15.33
CA LYS A 386 28.70 -6.57 -15.54
C LYS A 386 29.22 -7.11 -14.21
N ASN A 387 28.35 -7.65 -13.36
CA ASN A 387 28.62 -8.68 -12.35
C ASN A 387 27.43 -8.86 -11.42
N LYS A 388 26.42 -9.58 -11.90
CA LYS A 388 25.69 -10.67 -11.23
C LYS A 388 25.08 -11.45 -12.39
N THR A 389 25.27 -12.76 -12.43
CA THR A 389 24.88 -13.59 -13.58
C THR A 389 23.40 -13.41 -13.89
N ASN A 390 23.07 -12.70 -14.97
CA ASN A 390 21.71 -12.60 -15.50
C ASN A 390 21.16 -14.00 -15.70
N GLU A 391 20.20 -14.42 -14.86
CA GLU A 391 19.53 -15.71 -15.01
C GLU A 391 18.29 -15.57 -15.90
N VAL A 392 18.48 -14.98 -17.08
CA VAL A 392 17.42 -14.96 -18.09
C VAL A 392 17.15 -16.40 -18.52
N ARG A 393 15.87 -16.77 -18.46
CA ARG A 393 15.39 -18.09 -18.84
C ARG A 393 14.24 -17.98 -19.83
N PHE A 394 14.19 -18.88 -20.79
CA PHE A 394 13.15 -18.98 -21.80
C PHE A 394 12.36 -20.27 -21.59
N ARG A 395 11.04 -20.16 -21.65
CA ARG A 395 10.11 -21.28 -21.50
C ARG A 395 9.11 -21.26 -22.65
N VAL A 396 8.35 -22.32 -22.85
CA VAL A 396 7.29 -22.37 -23.86
C VAL A 396 5.94 -22.36 -23.15
N GLN A 397 5.17 -21.28 -23.26
CA GLN A 397 3.81 -21.26 -22.69
C GLN A 397 2.90 -22.13 -23.54
N ILE A 398 2.15 -23.03 -22.91
CA ILE A 398 1.29 -24.03 -23.57
C ILE A 398 -0.19 -23.89 -23.21
N LEU A 399 -0.52 -23.29 -22.05
CA LEU A 399 -1.90 -23.18 -21.58
C LEU A 399 -2.09 -21.92 -20.73
N THR A 400 -3.29 -21.34 -20.85
CA THR A 400 -3.81 -20.31 -19.94
C THR A 400 -5.15 -20.81 -19.38
N SER A 401 -5.37 -20.69 -18.07
CA SER A 401 -6.59 -21.14 -17.39
C SER A 401 -7.03 -20.12 -16.34
N ASN A 402 -8.34 -19.96 -16.16
CA ASN A 402 -8.91 -19.13 -15.09
C ASN A 402 -9.03 -19.91 -13.76
N ALA A 403 -8.87 -21.22 -13.78
CA ALA A 403 -8.84 -22.09 -12.61
C ALA A 403 -7.47 -22.77 -12.47
N GLU A 404 -7.00 -22.93 -11.25
CA GLU A 404 -5.71 -23.53 -10.98
C GLU A 404 -5.73 -25.04 -11.28
N LEU A 405 -4.87 -25.47 -12.20
CA LEU A 405 -4.55 -26.87 -12.45
C LEU A 405 -3.23 -27.24 -11.77
N SER A 406 -3.18 -28.43 -11.17
CA SER A 406 -1.92 -29.04 -10.71
C SER A 406 -0.99 -29.28 -11.90
N VAL A 407 0.33 -29.10 -11.72
CA VAL A 407 1.33 -29.47 -12.74
C VAL A 407 1.40 -31.00 -12.99
N LYS A 408 0.75 -31.80 -12.14
CA LYS A 408 0.54 -33.24 -12.31
C LYS A 408 -0.84 -33.60 -12.88
N ASN A 409 -1.59 -32.61 -13.35
CA ASN A 409 -2.90 -32.85 -13.95
C ASN A 409 -2.76 -33.69 -15.22
N GLN A 410 -3.75 -34.54 -15.51
CA GLN A 410 -3.78 -35.41 -16.69
C GLN A 410 -3.59 -34.64 -18.02
N VAL A 411 -3.98 -33.36 -18.07
CA VAL A 411 -3.76 -32.52 -19.25
C VAL A 411 -2.26 -32.35 -19.61
N PHE A 412 -1.36 -32.55 -18.64
CA PHE A 412 0.08 -32.48 -18.84
C PHE A 412 0.76 -33.86 -18.86
N GLU A 413 -0.03 -34.93 -18.99
CA GLU A 413 0.49 -36.29 -19.07
C GLU A 413 1.49 -36.42 -20.24
N ASN A 414 2.64 -37.06 -19.97
CA ASN A 414 3.77 -37.20 -20.90
C ASN A 414 4.58 -35.91 -21.21
N LEU A 415 4.34 -34.81 -20.50
CA LEU A 415 5.17 -33.61 -20.57
C LEU A 415 6.09 -33.51 -19.34
N ALA A 416 7.39 -33.35 -19.59
CA ALA A 416 8.38 -33.06 -18.57
C ALA A 416 8.53 -31.54 -18.38
N ASP A 417 9.04 -31.13 -17.21
CA ASP A 417 9.39 -29.74 -16.88
C ASP A 417 8.22 -28.73 -17.01
N VAL A 418 7.02 -29.17 -16.62
CA VAL A 418 5.84 -28.31 -16.56
C VAL A 418 5.95 -27.37 -15.37
N MET A 419 6.00 -26.07 -15.67
CA MET A 419 6.02 -25.00 -14.70
C MET A 419 4.75 -24.16 -14.79
N LYS A 420 4.43 -23.43 -13.72
CA LYS A 420 3.24 -22.58 -13.62
C LYS A 420 3.64 -21.18 -13.17
N TYR A 421 3.04 -20.17 -13.78
CA TYR A 421 3.12 -18.78 -13.33
C TYR A 421 1.77 -18.07 -13.52
N THR A 422 1.60 -16.88 -12.97
CA THR A 422 0.33 -16.13 -13.04
C THR A 422 0.55 -14.78 -13.69
N GLU A 423 -0.36 -14.37 -14.56
CA GLU A 423 -0.33 -13.05 -15.20
C GLU A 423 -1.76 -12.57 -15.46
N ASN A 424 -2.10 -11.36 -15.02
CA ASN A 424 -3.43 -10.74 -15.17
C ASN A 424 -4.59 -11.61 -14.63
N GLY A 425 -4.37 -12.31 -13.50
CA GLY A 425 -5.40 -13.14 -12.87
C GLY A 425 -5.64 -14.50 -13.53
N ALA A 426 -4.88 -14.85 -14.57
CA ALA A 426 -4.95 -16.17 -15.21
C ALA A 426 -3.70 -17.02 -14.88
N PHE A 427 -3.91 -18.31 -14.64
CA PHE A 427 -2.86 -19.30 -14.47
C PHE A 427 -2.29 -19.70 -15.82
N LYS A 428 -0.97 -19.63 -15.97
CA LYS A 428 -0.25 -19.93 -17.21
C LYS A 428 0.73 -21.06 -16.97
N TYR A 429 0.80 -21.97 -17.93
CA TYR A 429 1.62 -23.16 -17.84
C TYR A 429 2.65 -23.16 -18.94
N THR A 430 3.88 -23.52 -18.58
CA THR A 430 5.04 -23.49 -19.48
C THR A 430 5.82 -24.79 -19.45
N LEU A 431 6.52 -25.09 -20.53
CA LEU A 431 7.48 -26.19 -20.64
C LEU A 431 8.91 -25.66 -20.71
N GLY A 432 9.81 -26.35 -20.01
CA GLY A 432 11.26 -26.11 -20.08
C GLY A 432 11.72 -24.87 -19.32
N ASN A 433 13.05 -24.70 -19.27
CA ASN A 433 13.71 -23.59 -18.59
C ASN A 433 15.11 -23.32 -19.18
N GLU A 434 15.14 -22.80 -20.41
CA GLU A 434 16.33 -22.75 -21.24
C GLU A 434 17.08 -21.41 -21.16
N LYS A 435 18.36 -21.39 -21.54
CA LYS A 435 19.16 -20.15 -21.54
C LYS A 435 18.99 -19.29 -22.79
N THR A 436 18.45 -19.86 -23.87
CA THR A 436 18.26 -19.17 -25.15
C THR A 436 16.89 -19.51 -25.74
N PRO A 437 16.30 -18.63 -26.58
CA PRO A 437 15.05 -18.92 -27.28
C PRO A 437 15.11 -20.15 -28.19
N GLU A 438 16.25 -20.40 -28.85
CA GLU A 438 16.43 -21.52 -29.79
C GLU A 438 16.38 -22.87 -29.08
N ALA A 439 16.90 -22.93 -27.85
CA ALA A 439 16.83 -24.14 -27.04
C ALA A 439 15.39 -24.51 -26.66
N CYS A 440 14.43 -23.58 -26.76
CA CYS A 440 13.01 -23.86 -26.55
C CYS A 440 12.33 -24.60 -27.70
N GLU A 441 12.96 -24.74 -28.88
CA GLU A 441 12.33 -25.42 -30.03
C GLU A 441 12.00 -26.90 -29.74
N LYS A 442 12.82 -27.58 -28.92
CA LYS A 442 12.51 -28.94 -28.46
C LYS A 442 11.21 -28.99 -27.63
N HIS A 443 10.96 -27.96 -26.81
CA HIS A 443 9.78 -27.85 -25.96
C HIS A 443 8.53 -27.45 -26.75
N LYS A 444 8.69 -26.64 -27.81
CA LYS A 444 7.62 -26.38 -28.79
C LYS A 444 7.22 -27.65 -29.54
N SER A 445 8.20 -28.45 -29.94
CA SER A 445 7.95 -29.74 -30.59
C SER A 445 7.22 -30.71 -29.67
N ALA A 446 7.60 -30.76 -28.38
CA ALA A 446 6.89 -31.54 -27.37
C ALA A 446 5.46 -31.05 -27.14
N ALA A 447 5.24 -29.73 -27.04
CA ALA A 447 3.90 -29.15 -26.92
C ALA A 447 3.00 -29.51 -28.13
N MET A 448 3.57 -29.43 -29.34
CA MET A 448 2.88 -29.81 -30.58
C MET A 448 2.50 -31.29 -30.57
N ALA A 449 3.43 -32.18 -30.23
CA ALA A 449 3.20 -33.63 -30.20
C ALA A 449 2.15 -34.02 -29.14
N ALA A 450 2.08 -33.29 -28.03
CA ALA A 450 1.07 -33.45 -26.98
C ALA A 450 -0.29 -32.79 -27.33
N GLY A 451 -0.44 -32.19 -28.51
CA GLY A 451 -1.71 -31.64 -29.00
C GLY A 451 -2.05 -30.23 -28.52
N PHE A 452 -1.13 -29.52 -27.87
CA PHE A 452 -1.34 -28.12 -27.47
C PHE A 452 -1.32 -27.20 -28.69
N LYS A 453 -2.26 -26.24 -28.73
CA LYS A 453 -2.36 -25.22 -29.78
C LYS A 453 -1.98 -23.85 -29.20
N GLY A 454 -1.34 -23.02 -30.02
CA GLY A 454 -1.02 -21.63 -29.63
C GLY A 454 0.13 -21.51 -28.61
N TYR A 455 1.10 -22.42 -28.65
CA TYR A 455 2.28 -22.35 -27.80
C TYR A 455 3.30 -21.35 -28.35
N PHE A 456 3.99 -20.63 -27.47
CA PHE A 456 5.02 -19.64 -27.86
C PHE A 456 6.10 -19.48 -26.79
N THR A 457 7.28 -19.01 -27.21
CA THR A 457 8.39 -18.77 -26.29
C THR A 457 8.11 -17.54 -25.44
N VAL A 458 8.45 -17.67 -24.18
CA VAL A 458 8.24 -16.68 -23.14
C VAL A 458 9.53 -16.50 -22.35
N ALA A 459 9.83 -15.28 -21.89
CA ALA A 459 11.10 -14.98 -21.26
C ALA A 459 10.95 -14.49 -19.82
N PHE A 460 11.84 -14.94 -18.95
CA PHE A 460 11.83 -14.63 -17.53
C PHE A 460 13.20 -14.12 -17.11
N ASN A 461 13.21 -13.19 -16.16
CA ASN A 461 14.41 -12.79 -15.45
C ASN A 461 14.15 -12.97 -13.96
N HIS A 462 14.88 -13.86 -13.30
CA HIS A 462 14.64 -14.25 -11.89
C HIS A 462 13.16 -14.61 -11.62
N GLU A 463 12.57 -15.50 -12.43
CA GLU A 463 11.16 -15.93 -12.37
C GLU A 463 10.10 -14.85 -12.69
N VAL A 464 10.48 -13.60 -12.95
CA VAL A 464 9.56 -12.54 -13.36
C VAL A 464 9.45 -12.49 -14.88
N ARG A 465 8.22 -12.44 -15.38
CA ARG A 465 7.96 -12.36 -16.82
C ARG A 465 8.45 -11.03 -17.40
N ILE A 466 9.25 -11.10 -18.46
CA ILE A 466 9.76 -9.93 -19.21
C ILE A 466 9.40 -10.04 -20.70
N SER A 467 9.57 -8.93 -21.43
CA SER A 467 9.38 -8.91 -22.89
C SER A 467 10.50 -9.68 -23.60
N MET A 468 10.24 -10.21 -24.80
CA MET A 468 11.26 -10.91 -25.59
C MET A 468 12.42 -9.98 -25.96
N ASP A 469 12.13 -8.72 -26.32
CA ASP A 469 13.13 -7.71 -26.68
C ASP A 469 14.02 -7.34 -25.49
N GLU A 470 13.47 -7.30 -24.27
CA GLU A 470 14.25 -7.13 -23.04
C GLU A 470 15.12 -8.35 -22.75
N ALA A 471 14.58 -9.55 -22.93
CA ALA A 471 15.31 -10.79 -22.69
C ALA A 471 16.50 -10.96 -23.63
N LEU A 472 16.33 -10.67 -24.92
CA LEU A 472 17.40 -10.71 -25.91
C LEU A 472 18.51 -9.71 -25.58
N ARG A 473 18.15 -8.47 -25.21
CA ARG A 473 19.12 -7.46 -24.74
C ARG A 473 19.92 -7.94 -23.53
N LEU A 474 19.26 -8.56 -22.55
CA LEU A 474 19.90 -9.03 -21.32
C LEU A 474 20.85 -10.22 -21.53
N ILE A 475 20.67 -11.00 -22.60
CA ILE A 475 21.60 -12.07 -23.01
C ILE A 475 22.60 -11.64 -24.09
N GLY A 476 22.64 -10.35 -24.44
CA GLY A 476 23.59 -9.78 -25.39
C GLY A 476 23.29 -10.05 -26.86
N ARG A 477 22.00 -10.12 -27.23
CA ARG A 477 21.53 -10.34 -28.61
C ARG A 477 20.69 -9.20 -29.15
#